data_AF-A0A8S9KEW5-F1
#
_entry.id   AF-A0A8S9KEW5-F1
#
_cell.length_a   1.000
_cell.length_b   1.000
_cell.length_c   1.000
_cell.angle_alpha   90.00
_cell.angle_beta   90.00
_cell.angle_gamma   90.00
#
_symmetry.space_group_name_H-M   'P 1'
#
loop_
_entity.id
_entity.type
_entity.pdbx_description
1 polymer ?
#
loop_
_entity_poly.entity_id
_entity_poly.type
_entity_poly.pdbx_seq_one_letter_code
_entity_poly.pdbx_strand_id
1 'polypeptide(L)'
;MGNADGSHSYLFHQKEKHIDWMRIGAFTLDSRMSLLTESLSGQLKVPRVQGTIEQMLQSTGSCIIKDIKSGIWIADLQLVRCPVCDLSTCDGTMQTLDTRHIELFLNEEYKDGSWDYNLIGSHKLQKDTSAACGAIFDLKHVKASASSGILHLKSWTGEPDDSQPKAFITTHAVAVHTRLQKNEGILVKYQTMKAGTDGDIVAIRISQQLL
;
A
#
# COMPACT_ATOMS: atom_id res chain seq x y z
N MET A 1 -19.03 0.31 -24.41
CA MET A 1 -18.23 -0.70 -23.69
C MET A 1 -16.97 0.01 -23.23
N GLY A 2 -16.86 0.31 -21.93
CA GLY A 2 -15.65 0.94 -21.39
C GLY A 2 -14.53 -0.08 -21.36
N ASN A 3 -13.38 0.26 -21.95
CA ASN A 3 -12.18 -0.57 -21.88
C ASN A 3 -11.77 -0.70 -20.41
N ALA A 4 -11.74 -1.94 -19.91
CA ALA A 4 -11.15 -2.26 -18.62
C ALA A 4 -9.61 -2.32 -18.77
N ASP A 5 -8.98 -1.23 -19.19
CA ASP A 5 -7.53 -1.13 -19.42
C ASP A 5 -6.73 -0.86 -18.14
N GLY A 6 -7.35 -1.01 -16.95
CA GLY A 6 -6.71 -0.73 -15.68
C GLY A 6 -6.45 0.76 -15.42
N SER A 7 -6.91 1.66 -16.30
CA SER A 7 -6.76 3.12 -16.20
C SER A 7 -7.42 3.77 -14.99
N HIS A 8 -8.10 3.00 -14.14
CA HIS A 8 -8.60 3.51 -12.87
C HIS A 8 -7.52 3.50 -11.79
N SER A 9 -6.46 2.70 -11.91
CA SER A 9 -5.39 2.50 -10.92
C SER A 9 -4.36 3.62 -11.00
N TYR A 10 -4.25 4.46 -9.96
CA TYR A 10 -3.33 5.63 -9.90
C TYR A 10 -3.51 6.73 -10.99
N LEU A 11 -4.39 6.52 -11.97
CA LEU A 11 -4.26 7.13 -13.30
C LEU A 11 -4.99 8.46 -13.52
N PHE A 12 -5.80 8.98 -12.61
CA PHE A 12 -6.59 10.18 -12.95
C PHE A 12 -5.77 11.48 -12.95
N HIS A 13 -4.87 11.68 -11.97
CA HIS A 13 -4.15 12.97 -11.81
C HIS A 13 -2.66 12.95 -12.17
N GLN A 14 -2.06 11.77 -12.35
CA GLN A 14 -0.60 11.65 -12.45
C GLN A 14 -0.14 10.69 -13.54
N LYS A 15 -0.85 10.68 -14.69
CA LYS A 15 -0.55 9.82 -15.85
C LYS A 15 0.91 9.92 -16.30
N GLU A 16 1.49 11.11 -16.24
CA GLU A 16 2.85 11.40 -16.70
C GLU A 16 3.93 10.77 -15.81
N LYS A 17 3.57 10.43 -14.56
CA LYS A 17 4.47 9.80 -13.59
C LYS A 17 4.38 8.28 -13.60
N HIS A 18 3.32 7.71 -14.18
CA HIS A 18 3.11 6.27 -14.17
C HIS A 18 4.12 5.57 -15.09
N ILE A 19 4.80 4.54 -14.56
CA ILE A 19 5.73 3.70 -15.32
C ILE A 19 5.04 2.39 -15.69
N ASP A 20 4.55 1.66 -14.69
CA ASP A 20 3.93 0.35 -14.86
C ASP A 20 2.99 0.01 -13.69
N TRP A 21 2.12 -0.97 -13.89
CA TRP A 21 1.19 -1.43 -12.85
C TRP A 21 0.92 -2.93 -12.93
N MET A 22 0.44 -3.47 -11.81
CA MET A 22 -0.04 -4.83 -11.72
C MET A 22 -1.31 -4.89 -10.86
N ARG A 23 -2.39 -5.46 -11.40
CA ARG A 23 -3.54 -5.88 -10.60
C ARG A 23 -3.12 -7.05 -9.73
N ILE A 24 -3.17 -6.88 -8.41
CA ILE A 24 -2.88 -7.97 -7.46
C ILE A 24 -4.11 -8.85 -7.30
N GLY A 25 -5.29 -8.25 -7.14
CA GLY A 25 -6.55 -8.96 -7.00
C GLY A 25 -7.54 -8.22 -6.11
N ALA A 26 -8.41 -8.98 -5.45
CA ALA A 26 -9.36 -8.45 -4.48
C ALA A 26 -9.29 -9.22 -3.15
N PHE A 27 -9.52 -8.51 -2.05
CA PHE A 27 -9.56 -9.04 -0.69
C PHE A 27 -10.67 -8.35 0.10
N THR A 28 -10.93 -8.81 1.32
CA THR A 28 -11.99 -8.31 2.18
C THR A 28 -11.42 -7.67 3.44
N LEU A 29 -11.93 -6.48 3.77
CA LEU A 29 -11.79 -5.86 5.09
C LEU A 29 -13.18 -5.87 5.72
N ASP A 30 -13.38 -6.57 6.84
CA ASP A 30 -14.69 -6.70 7.51
C ASP A 30 -14.72 -6.06 8.90
N SER A 31 -13.56 -5.93 9.55
CA SER A 31 -13.44 -5.48 10.95
C SER A 31 -13.51 -3.97 11.18
N ARG A 32 -13.64 -3.17 10.10
CA ARG A 32 -13.52 -1.70 10.10
C ARG A 32 -12.18 -1.16 10.61
N MET A 33 -11.20 -2.05 10.85
CA MET A 33 -9.86 -1.71 11.30
C MET A 33 -8.83 -2.46 10.46
N SER A 34 -7.77 -1.79 10.05
CA SER A 34 -6.70 -2.41 9.27
C SER A 34 -5.36 -2.14 9.92
N LEU A 35 -4.51 -3.16 9.89
CA LEU A 35 -3.08 -3.02 10.15
C LEU A 35 -2.39 -2.68 8.83
N LEU A 36 -1.62 -1.61 8.82
CA LEU A 36 -0.75 -1.21 7.72
C LEU A 36 0.69 -1.40 8.18
N THR A 37 1.55 -2.00 7.37
CA THR A 37 2.95 -2.24 7.73
C THR A 37 3.88 -2.15 6.53
N GLU A 38 5.07 -1.63 6.76
CA GLU A 38 6.19 -1.68 5.82
C GLU A 38 7.20 -2.79 6.11
N SER A 39 6.95 -3.55 7.18
CA SER A 39 7.82 -4.63 7.63
C SER A 39 7.06 -5.95 7.63
N LEU A 40 7.55 -6.88 6.82
CA LEU A 40 7.07 -8.25 6.70
C LEU A 40 8.11 -9.27 7.22
N SER A 41 9.29 -8.82 7.61
CA SER A 41 10.36 -9.69 8.10
C SER A 41 10.17 -10.01 9.59
N GLY A 42 10.23 -11.29 9.93
CA GLY A 42 10.16 -11.76 11.33
C GLY A 42 8.73 -11.88 11.85
N GLN A 43 8.58 -11.81 13.18
CA GLN A 43 7.24 -11.81 13.80
C GLN A 43 6.57 -10.45 13.61
N LEU A 44 5.43 -10.43 12.93
CA LEU A 44 4.62 -9.23 12.74
C LEU A 44 4.26 -8.62 14.10
N LYS A 45 4.76 -7.42 14.36
CA LYS A 45 4.48 -6.67 15.59
C LYS A 45 3.23 -5.83 15.39
N VAL A 46 2.10 -6.31 15.91
CA VAL A 46 0.86 -5.53 15.91
C VAL A 46 0.96 -4.45 17.00
N PRO A 47 0.87 -3.15 16.66
CA PRO A 47 0.96 -2.09 17.64
C PRO A 47 -0.29 -2.09 18.51
N ARG A 48 -0.17 -1.59 19.74
CA ARG A 48 -1.36 -1.31 20.56
C ARG A 48 -2.11 -0.14 19.94
N VAL A 49 -3.44 -0.15 19.99
CA VAL A 49 -4.28 0.95 19.52
C VAL A 49 -4.23 2.10 20.54
N GLN A 50 -3.06 2.72 20.67
CA GLN A 50 -2.79 3.81 21.60
C GLN A 50 -1.72 4.72 21.02
N GLY A 51 -1.88 6.03 21.17
CA GLY A 51 -0.98 7.03 20.61
C GLY A 51 -1.37 7.45 19.19
N THR A 52 -0.54 8.30 18.59
CA THR A 52 -0.73 8.75 17.20
C THR A 52 -0.21 7.71 16.21
N ILE A 53 -0.61 7.83 14.94
CA ILE A 53 -0.11 6.96 13.87
C ILE A 53 1.42 7.05 13.77
N GLU A 54 2.00 8.24 13.89
CA GLU A 54 3.45 8.46 13.87
C GLU A 54 4.15 7.69 14.99
N GLN A 55 3.59 7.68 16.20
CA GLN A 55 4.16 6.94 17.34
C GLN A 55 4.14 5.42 17.09
N MET A 56 3.06 4.89 16.51
CA MET A 56 2.98 3.48 16.12
C MET A 56 4.00 3.12 15.03
N LEU A 57 4.12 3.98 14.01
CA LEU A 57 5.07 3.81 12.91
C LEU A 57 6.53 3.82 13.40
N GLN A 58 6.91 4.81 14.23
CA GLN A 58 8.26 4.89 14.77
C GLN A 58 8.63 3.69 15.66
N SER A 59 7.66 3.11 16.37
CA SER A 59 7.92 1.99 17.29
C SER A 59 7.95 0.63 16.61
N THR A 60 7.16 0.42 15.55
CA THR A 60 6.95 -0.92 14.96
C THR A 60 7.10 -0.99 13.44
N GLY A 61 7.17 0.14 12.73
CA GLY A 61 7.04 0.19 11.27
C GLY A 61 5.62 -0.15 10.79
N SER A 62 4.63 -0.05 11.67
CA SER A 62 3.24 -0.38 11.39
C SER A 62 2.27 0.51 12.14
N CYS A 63 1.05 0.65 11.64
CA CYS A 63 0.00 1.42 12.30
C CYS A 63 -1.37 0.75 12.12
N ILE A 64 -2.29 1.09 13.02
CA ILE A 64 -3.69 0.66 12.92
C ILE A 64 -4.53 1.87 12.56
N ILE A 65 -5.33 1.73 11.51
CA ILE A 65 -6.33 2.71 11.10
C ILE A 65 -7.74 2.17 11.38
N LYS A 66 -8.68 3.09 11.59
CA LYS A 66 -10.08 2.83 11.94
C LYS A 66 -11.02 3.41 10.89
N ASP A 67 -12.31 3.18 11.07
CA ASP A 67 -13.38 3.74 10.23
C ASP A 67 -13.23 3.33 8.76
N ILE A 68 -12.76 2.09 8.54
CA ILE A 68 -12.63 1.53 7.19
C ILE A 68 -13.96 1.00 6.72
N LYS A 69 -14.30 1.29 5.48
CA LYS A 69 -15.48 0.74 4.83
C LYS A 69 -15.34 -0.78 4.71
N SER A 70 -16.23 -1.52 5.39
CA SER A 70 -16.27 -2.97 5.29
C SER A 70 -16.71 -3.41 3.88
N GLY A 71 -16.09 -4.46 3.34
CA GLY A 71 -16.47 -5.03 2.05
C GLY A 71 -15.28 -5.51 1.23
N ILE A 72 -15.47 -5.56 -0.08
CA ILE A 72 -14.46 -6.01 -1.05
C ILE A 72 -13.60 -4.83 -1.48
N TRP A 73 -12.29 -5.04 -1.44
CA TRP A 73 -11.26 -4.08 -1.82
C TRP A 73 -10.46 -4.63 -2.98
N ILE A 74 -10.19 -3.79 -3.97
CA ILE A 74 -9.31 -4.09 -5.11
C ILE A 74 -7.93 -3.57 -4.77
N ALA A 75 -6.91 -4.39 -4.99
CA ALA A 75 -5.51 -4.07 -4.74
C ALA A 75 -4.71 -4.04 -6.04
N ASP A 76 -3.94 -2.97 -6.19
CA ASP A 76 -3.04 -2.74 -7.29
C ASP A 76 -1.65 -2.38 -6.77
N LEU A 77 -0.63 -2.82 -7.50
CA LEU A 77 0.72 -2.32 -7.37
C LEU A 77 0.98 -1.32 -8.50
N GLN A 78 1.59 -0.20 -8.15
CA GLN A 78 1.91 0.88 -9.08
C GLN A 78 3.40 1.20 -8.96
N LEU A 79 4.07 1.32 -10.11
CA LEU A 79 5.41 1.85 -10.23
C LEU A 79 5.34 3.22 -10.88
N VAL A 80 5.92 4.21 -10.22
CA VAL A 80 5.84 5.60 -10.65
C VAL A 80 7.20 6.26 -10.56
N ARG A 81 7.43 7.26 -11.42
CA ARG A 81 8.64 8.07 -11.42
C ARG A 81 8.79 8.79 -10.07
N CYS A 82 10.04 9.04 -9.69
CA CYS A 82 10.35 9.69 -8.44
C CYS A 82 9.62 11.04 -8.33
N PRO A 83 8.81 11.23 -7.28
CA PRO A 83 7.95 12.40 -7.15
C PRO A 83 8.74 13.70 -6.84
N VAL A 84 10.04 13.60 -6.54
CA VAL A 84 10.89 14.75 -6.17
C VAL A 84 11.50 15.42 -7.41
N CYS A 85 12.02 14.64 -8.35
CA CYS A 85 12.72 15.16 -9.52
C CYS A 85 11.76 15.41 -10.70
N ASP A 86 10.72 14.59 -10.88
CA ASP A 86 9.80 14.64 -12.05
C ASP A 86 10.49 14.67 -13.42
N LEU A 87 11.78 14.30 -13.46
CA LEU A 87 12.59 14.25 -14.66
C LEU A 87 12.49 12.84 -15.25
N SER A 88 12.27 12.74 -16.56
CA SER A 88 12.29 11.47 -17.29
C SER A 88 13.63 10.74 -17.26
N THR A 89 14.70 11.45 -16.87
CA THR A 89 16.08 10.95 -16.75
C THR A 89 16.43 10.51 -15.31
N CYS A 90 15.48 10.59 -14.38
CA CYS A 90 15.68 10.23 -12.99
C CYS A 90 15.30 8.75 -12.81
N ASP A 91 16.29 7.89 -12.53
CA ASP A 91 16.08 6.45 -12.32
C ASP A 91 15.32 6.14 -11.02
N GLY A 92 15.05 7.15 -10.20
CA GLY A 92 14.28 7.01 -8.98
C GLY A 92 12.87 6.50 -9.29
N THR A 93 12.55 5.31 -8.80
CA THR A 93 11.22 4.71 -8.91
C THR A 93 10.59 4.62 -7.52
N MET A 94 9.31 4.98 -7.42
CA MET A 94 8.50 4.81 -6.22
C MET A 94 7.54 3.64 -6.46
N GLN A 95 7.47 2.76 -5.47
CA GLN A 95 6.48 1.68 -5.43
C GLN A 95 5.28 2.11 -4.60
N THR A 96 4.08 1.81 -5.07
CA THR A 96 2.85 2.11 -4.35
C THR A 96 1.92 0.91 -4.34
N LEU A 97 1.60 0.40 -3.13
CA LEU A 97 0.45 -0.48 -2.91
C LEU A 97 -0.78 0.38 -2.74
N ASP A 98 -1.71 0.29 -3.69
CA ASP A 98 -2.95 1.06 -3.69
C ASP A 98 -4.15 0.12 -3.58
N THR A 99 -5.01 0.37 -2.59
CA THR A 99 -6.20 -0.44 -2.34
C THR A 99 -7.43 0.42 -2.24
N ARG A 100 -8.52 -0.01 -2.86
CA ARG A 100 -9.76 0.76 -2.96
C ARG A 100 -10.98 -0.11 -2.78
N HIS A 101 -11.94 0.37 -2.00
CA HIS A 101 -13.22 -0.29 -1.85
C HIS A 101 -13.95 -0.33 -3.21
N ILE A 102 -14.57 -1.46 -3.55
CA ILE A 102 -15.18 -1.67 -4.88
C ILE A 102 -16.29 -0.65 -5.22
N GLU A 103 -17.05 -0.20 -4.21
CA GLU A 103 -18.09 0.82 -4.41
C GLU A 103 -17.53 2.20 -4.75
N LEU A 104 -16.24 2.45 -4.54
CA LEU A 104 -15.60 3.73 -4.90
C LEU A 104 -15.73 4.00 -6.41
N PHE A 105 -15.65 2.94 -7.23
CA PHE A 105 -15.80 3.03 -8.68
C PHE A 105 -17.23 3.32 -9.15
N LEU A 106 -18.20 3.36 -8.24
CA LEU A 106 -19.58 3.75 -8.55
C LEU A 106 -19.81 5.26 -8.36
N ASN A 107 -18.91 5.97 -7.68
CA ASN A 107 -19.07 7.38 -7.37
C ASN A 107 -18.54 8.27 -8.51
N GLU A 108 -19.34 9.25 -8.96
CA GLU A 108 -18.96 10.15 -10.05
C GLU A 108 -17.83 11.10 -9.67
N GLU A 109 -17.81 11.62 -8.44
CA GLU A 109 -16.73 12.49 -7.93
C GLU A 109 -15.39 11.74 -7.80
N TYR A 110 -15.44 10.41 -7.68
CA TYR A 110 -14.23 9.61 -7.78
C TYR A 110 -13.78 9.47 -9.24
N LYS A 111 -14.73 9.25 -10.17
CA LYS A 111 -14.45 9.08 -11.60
C LYS A 111 -13.96 10.36 -12.27
N ASP A 112 -14.43 11.52 -11.81
CA ASP A 112 -14.01 12.82 -12.32
C ASP A 112 -12.71 13.35 -11.68
N GLY A 113 -12.22 12.67 -10.63
CA GLY A 113 -10.98 13.02 -9.96
C GLY A 113 -11.11 14.00 -8.79
N SER A 114 -12.32 14.31 -8.33
CA SER A 114 -12.49 15.26 -7.21
C SER A 114 -11.98 14.73 -5.86
N TRP A 115 -11.71 13.43 -5.73
CA TRP A 115 -11.30 12.82 -4.46
C TRP A 115 -9.77 12.67 -4.35
N ASP A 116 -9.24 13.11 -3.21
CA ASP A 116 -7.80 13.11 -2.92
C ASP A 116 -7.40 12.20 -1.74
N TYR A 117 -6.16 11.72 -1.81
CA TYR A 117 -5.52 11.01 -0.69
C TYR A 117 -4.94 12.01 0.31
N ASN A 118 -5.23 11.80 1.59
CA ASN A 118 -4.65 12.53 2.71
C ASN A 118 -3.51 11.73 3.34
N LEU A 119 -2.40 12.39 3.65
CA LEU A 119 -1.30 11.78 4.40
C LEU A 119 -1.70 11.59 5.86
N ILE A 120 -1.63 10.36 6.35
CA ILE A 120 -1.96 10.01 7.75
C ILE A 120 -0.74 9.65 8.59
N GLY A 121 0.42 9.47 7.95
CA GLY A 121 1.67 9.16 8.62
C GLY A 121 2.80 8.86 7.64
N SER A 122 4.03 8.96 8.12
CA SER A 122 5.21 8.57 7.35
C SER A 122 6.30 8.01 8.26
N HIS A 123 7.16 7.18 7.69
CA HIS A 123 8.30 6.62 8.38
C HIS A 123 9.52 6.62 7.47
N LYS A 124 10.65 7.12 7.99
CA LYS A 124 11.91 7.25 7.25
C LYS A 124 12.91 6.24 7.77
N LEU A 125 13.21 5.24 6.95
CA LEU A 125 14.22 4.22 7.24
C LEU A 125 15.56 4.68 6.65
N GLN A 126 16.39 5.34 7.45
CA GLN A 126 17.67 5.94 7.02
C GLN A 126 18.84 4.95 7.07
N LYS A 127 18.70 3.84 6.35
CA LYS A 127 19.74 2.82 6.22
C LYS A 127 19.49 1.97 4.98
N ASP A 128 20.56 1.37 4.48
CA ASP A 128 20.47 0.37 3.42
C ASP A 128 19.42 -0.69 3.76
N THR A 129 18.42 -0.79 2.90
CA THR A 129 17.27 -1.67 3.08
C THR A 129 17.20 -2.64 1.91
N SER A 130 17.15 -3.94 2.19
CA SER A 130 17.21 -4.97 1.15
C SER A 130 15.92 -5.12 0.34
N ALA A 131 14.80 -4.56 0.81
CA ALA A 131 13.52 -4.63 0.13
C ALA A 131 12.55 -3.50 0.51
N ALA A 132 11.74 -3.07 -0.45
CA ALA A 132 10.54 -2.27 -0.22
C ALA A 132 9.34 -3.21 -0.03
N CYS A 133 8.78 -3.24 1.18
CA CYS A 133 7.62 -4.08 1.53
C CYS A 133 6.43 -3.22 1.95
N GLY A 134 5.22 -3.57 1.53
CA GLY A 134 4.01 -2.91 2.00
C GLY A 134 2.91 -3.95 2.18
N ALA A 135 2.18 -3.92 3.29
CA ALA A 135 1.07 -4.83 3.50
C ALA A 135 -0.07 -4.21 4.29
N ILE A 136 -1.26 -4.71 3.98
CA ILE A 136 -2.54 -4.30 4.53
C ILE A 136 -3.25 -5.57 4.98
N PHE A 137 -3.63 -5.63 6.25
CA PHE A 137 -4.36 -6.76 6.84
C PHE A 137 -5.63 -6.27 7.50
N ASP A 138 -6.72 -7.00 7.33
CA ASP A 138 -7.85 -6.88 8.26
C ASP A 138 -7.38 -7.25 9.67
N LEU A 139 -7.56 -6.33 10.63
CA LEU A 139 -6.99 -6.46 11.97
C LEU A 139 -7.50 -7.70 12.70
N LYS A 140 -8.77 -8.09 12.49
CA LYS A 140 -9.39 -9.26 13.12
C LYS A 140 -8.77 -10.56 12.60
N HIS A 141 -8.31 -10.57 11.35
CA HIS A 141 -7.80 -11.76 10.66
C HIS A 141 -6.26 -11.81 10.55
N VAL A 142 -5.53 -10.86 11.15
CA VAL A 142 -4.05 -10.84 11.14
C VAL A 142 -3.45 -12.16 11.63
N LYS A 143 -4.04 -12.76 12.68
CA LYS A 143 -3.56 -14.02 13.28
C LYS A 143 -4.21 -15.26 12.66
N ALA A 144 -5.10 -15.11 11.68
CA ALA A 144 -5.73 -16.24 11.02
C ALA A 144 -4.69 -16.98 10.16
N SER A 145 -4.83 -18.30 10.05
CA SER A 145 -3.97 -19.13 9.18
C SER A 145 -3.99 -18.65 7.73
N ALA A 146 -5.13 -18.12 7.25
CA ALA A 146 -5.23 -17.55 5.90
C ALA A 146 -4.28 -16.37 5.66
N SER A 147 -3.88 -15.64 6.69
CA SER A 147 -2.96 -14.49 6.60
C SER A 147 -1.49 -14.88 6.79
N SER A 148 -1.20 -16.11 7.26
CA SER A 148 0.18 -16.53 7.54
C SER A 148 1.02 -16.65 6.27
N GLY A 149 0.41 -16.95 5.12
CA GLY A 149 1.08 -17.04 3.83
C GLY A 149 1.88 -15.78 3.48
N ILE A 150 1.36 -14.60 3.80
CA ILE A 150 2.08 -13.32 3.59
C ILE A 150 3.34 -13.24 4.45
N LEU A 151 3.29 -13.75 5.68
CA LEU A 151 4.42 -13.72 6.62
C LEU A 151 5.49 -14.77 6.29
N HIS A 152 5.17 -15.77 5.47
CA HIS A 152 6.11 -16.74 4.93
C HIS A 152 6.84 -16.19 3.69
N LEU A 153 7.51 -15.04 3.81
CA LEU A 153 8.12 -14.30 2.69
C LEU A 153 8.78 -15.17 1.60
N LYS A 154 9.60 -16.15 1.98
CA LYS A 154 10.30 -17.03 1.04
C LYS A 154 9.39 -17.83 0.09
N SER A 155 8.10 -17.99 0.39
CA SER A 155 7.17 -18.73 -0.47
C SER A 155 6.65 -17.93 -1.66
N TRP A 156 6.86 -16.61 -1.69
CA TRP A 156 6.27 -15.75 -2.72
C TRP A 156 7.15 -14.55 -3.13
N THR A 157 8.19 -14.22 -2.38
CA THR A 157 9.14 -13.17 -2.77
C THR A 157 10.14 -13.67 -3.79
N GLY A 158 10.72 -12.74 -4.55
CA GLY A 158 11.77 -13.04 -5.50
C GLY A 158 13.08 -13.45 -4.82
N GLU A 159 13.91 -14.13 -5.61
CA GLU A 159 15.31 -14.40 -5.28
C GLU A 159 16.06 -13.09 -4.94
N PRO A 160 17.20 -13.14 -4.23
CA PRO A 160 17.89 -11.94 -3.76
C PRO A 160 18.25 -10.91 -4.85
N ASP A 161 18.48 -11.37 -6.08
CA ASP A 161 18.82 -10.58 -7.27
C ASP A 161 17.61 -10.23 -8.15
N ASP A 162 16.41 -10.73 -7.82
CA ASP A 162 15.18 -10.42 -8.54
C ASP A 162 14.58 -9.08 -8.09
N SER A 163 14.85 -8.04 -8.87
CA SER A 163 14.30 -6.69 -8.67
C SER A 163 12.85 -6.54 -9.13
N GLN A 164 12.23 -7.58 -9.70
CA GLN A 164 10.82 -7.49 -10.10
C GLN A 164 9.92 -7.49 -8.86
N PRO A 165 8.94 -6.57 -8.81
CA PRO A 165 7.97 -6.58 -7.72
C PRO A 165 7.16 -7.87 -7.67
N LYS A 166 6.99 -8.39 -6.46
CA LYS A 166 6.10 -9.51 -6.16
C LYS A 166 4.93 -9.03 -5.31
N ALA A 167 3.80 -9.69 -5.47
CA ALA A 167 2.64 -9.44 -4.65
C ALA A 167 2.02 -10.76 -4.18
N PHE A 168 1.37 -10.71 -3.03
CA PHE A 168 0.64 -11.85 -2.47
C PHE A 168 -0.67 -11.35 -1.88
N ILE A 169 -1.74 -12.10 -2.12
CA ILE A 169 -3.08 -11.75 -1.66
C ILE A 169 -3.75 -12.96 -1.04
N THR A 170 -4.48 -12.71 0.03
CA THR A 170 -5.32 -13.67 0.73
C THR A 170 -6.72 -13.09 0.85
N THR A 171 -7.65 -13.84 1.44
CA THR A 171 -9.01 -13.34 1.67
C THR A 171 -9.05 -12.05 2.48
N HIS A 172 -8.10 -11.82 3.40
CA HIS A 172 -8.16 -10.70 4.35
C HIS A 172 -6.88 -9.87 4.42
N ALA A 173 -5.98 -10.04 3.46
CA ALA A 173 -4.75 -9.28 3.43
C ALA A 173 -4.14 -9.23 2.04
N VAL A 174 -3.34 -8.20 1.81
CA VAL A 174 -2.53 -8.03 0.60
C VAL A 174 -1.16 -7.50 0.97
N ALA A 175 -0.15 -7.94 0.23
CA ALA A 175 1.23 -7.53 0.42
C ALA A 175 1.96 -7.39 -0.91
N VAL A 176 2.95 -6.51 -0.91
CA VAL A 176 3.92 -6.31 -2.00
C VAL A 176 5.33 -6.34 -1.44
N HIS A 177 6.27 -6.80 -2.27
CA HIS A 177 7.68 -6.90 -1.93
C HIS A 177 8.53 -6.72 -3.18
N THR A 178 9.50 -5.82 -3.11
CA THR A 178 10.49 -5.60 -4.18
C THR A 178 11.88 -5.58 -3.59
N ARG A 179 12.79 -6.38 -4.13
CA ARG A 179 14.21 -6.34 -3.74
C ARG A 179 14.81 -5.02 -4.21
N LEU A 180 15.57 -4.40 -3.33
CA LEU A 180 16.25 -3.14 -3.64
C LEU A 180 17.75 -3.40 -3.81
N GLN A 181 18.33 -2.68 -4.76
CA GLN A 181 19.78 -2.50 -4.81
C GLN A 181 20.24 -1.63 -3.65
N LYS A 182 21.55 -1.58 -3.41
CA LYS A 182 22.14 -0.74 -2.35
C LYS A 182 21.59 0.68 -2.39
N ASN A 183 21.08 1.16 -1.25
CA ASN A 183 20.41 2.46 -1.15
C ASN A 183 20.74 3.19 0.16
N GLU A 184 20.35 4.48 0.22
CA GLU A 184 20.50 5.31 1.42
C GLU A 184 19.32 5.18 2.39
N GLY A 185 18.28 4.47 1.96
CA GLY A 185 17.09 4.18 2.73
C GLY A 185 15.79 4.38 1.95
N ILE A 186 14.68 4.29 2.68
CA ILE A 186 13.35 4.46 2.13
C ILE A 186 12.48 5.40 2.98
N LEU A 187 11.69 6.23 2.32
CA LEU A 187 10.59 6.97 2.91
C LEU A 187 9.29 6.23 2.59
N VAL A 188 8.61 5.78 3.63
CA VAL A 188 7.29 5.18 3.54
C VAL A 188 6.24 6.22 3.91
N LYS A 189 5.21 6.37 3.08
CA LYS A 189 4.05 7.24 3.32
C LYS A 189 2.78 6.40 3.35
N TYR A 190 1.96 6.65 4.35
CA TYR A 190 0.65 6.04 4.53
C TYR A 190 -0.41 7.09 4.25
N GLN A 191 -1.31 6.80 3.33
CA GLN A 191 -2.31 7.75 2.87
C GLN A 191 -3.68 7.09 2.78
N THR A 192 -4.72 7.86 3.02
CA THR A 192 -6.11 7.38 2.96
C THR A 192 -7.01 8.36 2.25
N MET A 193 -8.08 7.85 1.65
CA MET A 193 -9.16 8.64 1.08
C MET A 193 -10.44 8.31 1.84
N LYS A 194 -11.20 9.35 2.23
CA LYS A 194 -12.47 9.22 2.96
C LYS A 194 -13.63 9.58 2.05
N ALA A 195 -14.78 8.94 2.28
CA ALA A 195 -16.04 9.32 1.62
C ALA A 195 -16.62 10.59 2.25
N GLY A 196 -16.20 11.76 1.76
CA GLY A 196 -16.51 13.04 2.39
C GLY A 196 -15.75 13.25 3.72
N THR A 197 -16.05 14.36 4.41
CA THR A 197 -15.30 14.79 5.60
C THR A 197 -15.34 13.77 6.75
N ASP A 198 -16.52 13.20 7.01
CA ASP A 198 -16.77 12.32 8.16
C ASP A 198 -17.07 10.86 7.79
N GLY A 199 -17.02 10.51 6.50
CA GLY A 199 -17.34 9.15 6.06
C GLY A 199 -16.20 8.15 6.27
N ASP A 200 -16.50 6.90 5.91
CA ASP A 200 -15.54 5.80 6.01
C ASP A 200 -14.33 6.00 5.10
N ILE A 201 -13.19 5.44 5.48
CA ILE A 201 -12.02 5.26 4.62
C ILE A 201 -12.38 4.27 3.52
N VAL A 202 -12.21 4.71 2.27
CA VAL A 202 -12.55 3.97 1.04
C VAL A 202 -11.35 3.67 0.15
N ALA A 203 -10.21 4.28 0.42
CA ALA A 203 -8.95 3.95 -0.23
C ALA A 203 -7.79 4.04 0.76
N ILE A 204 -6.80 3.15 0.62
CA ILE A 204 -5.59 3.12 1.42
C ILE A 204 -4.41 2.94 0.47
N ARG A 205 -3.39 3.76 0.67
CA ARG A 205 -2.17 3.77 -0.13
C ARG A 205 -0.94 3.71 0.76
N ILE A 206 -0.03 2.80 0.45
CA ILE A 206 1.31 2.72 1.05
C ILE A 206 2.31 2.98 -0.08
N SER A 207 3.00 4.11 -0.01
CA SER A 207 3.99 4.55 -1.01
C SER A 207 5.39 4.44 -0.43
N GLN A 208 6.35 3.96 -1.23
CA GLN A 208 7.71 3.64 -0.81
C GLN A 208 8.69 4.25 -1.80
N GLN A 209 9.39 5.27 -1.33
CA GLN A 209 10.31 6.06 -2.14
C GLN A 209 11.73 5.84 -1.65
N LEU A 210 12.66 5.56 -2.56
CA LEU A 210 14.10 5.59 -2.24
C LEU A 210 14.52 7.01 -1.82
N LEU A 211 15.38 7.08 -0.80
CA LEU A 211 15.99 8.32 -0.31
C LEU A 211 17.22 8.71 -1.12
#